data_AF-A0A1V9F828-F1
#
_entry.id   AF-A0A1V9F828-F1
#
_cell.length_a   1.000
_cell.length_b   1.000
_cell.length_c   1.000
_cell.angle_alpha   90.00
_cell.angle_beta   90.00
_cell.angle_gamma   90.00
#
_symmetry.space_group_name_H-M   'P 1'
#
loop_
_entity.id
_entity.type
_entity.pdbx_description
1 polymer ?
#
loop_
_entity_poly.entity_id
_entity_poly.type
_entity_poly.pdbx_seq_one_letter_code
_entity_poly.pdbx_strand_id
1 'polypeptide(L)'
;MYTEQNLIELEQFFNSVTLPAQIQLSQSEHIADVKKFKDAHLIACRSNIGNNTFSAFFNRLVTLKKILSGEIPEPKYYQYRGFIDAHNRNLN
;
A
#
# COMPACT_ATOMS: atom_id res chain seq x y z
N MET A 1 3.10 -4.50 13.31
CA MET A 1 1.74 -4.34 13.86
C MET A 1 1.22 -2.96 13.49
N TYR A 2 0.02 -2.88 12.90
CA TYR A 2 -0.66 -1.61 12.60
C TYR A 2 -1.71 -1.31 13.67
N THR A 3 -2.09 -0.04 13.83
CA THR A 3 -3.09 0.41 14.80
C THR A 3 -4.42 0.73 14.12
N GLU A 4 -5.45 0.93 14.94
CA GLU A 4 -6.76 1.43 14.48
C GLU A 4 -6.63 2.79 13.78
N GLN A 5 -5.84 3.70 14.35
CA GLN A 5 -5.57 5.03 13.77
C GLN A 5 -5.00 4.93 12.35
N ASN A 6 -4.08 3.98 12.10
CA ASN A 6 -3.54 3.77 10.76
C ASN A 6 -4.62 3.31 9.75
N LEU A 7 -5.62 2.54 10.19
CA LEU A 7 -6.73 2.14 9.32
C LEU A 7 -7.68 3.30 9.03
N ILE A 8 -7.95 4.15 10.02
CA ILE A 8 -8.78 5.35 9.85
C ILE A 8 -8.16 6.29 8.81
N GLU A 9 -6.85 6.52 8.88
CA GLU A 9 -6.13 7.35 7.90
C GLU A 9 -6.19 6.78 6.47
N LEU A 10 -6.12 5.45 6.33
CA LEU A 10 -6.28 4.79 5.03
C LEU A 10 -7.72 4.92 4.51
N GLU A 11 -8.73 4.72 5.36
CA GLU A 11 -10.14 4.91 4.99
C GLU A 11 -10.43 6.32 4.52
N GLN A 12 -9.97 7.33 5.27
CA GLN A 12 -10.14 8.73 4.92
C GLN A 12 -9.51 9.06 3.57
N PHE A 13 -8.29 8.57 3.33
CA PHE A 13 -7.61 8.75 2.04
C PHE A 13 -8.40 8.08 0.90
N PHE A 14 -8.81 6.82 1.03
CA PHE A 14 -9.51 6.14 -0.05
C PHE A 14 -10.91 6.70 -0.33
N ASN A 15 -11.52 7.37 0.65
CA ASN A 15 -12.80 8.07 0.46
C ASN A 15 -12.62 9.46 -0.19
N SER A 16 -11.42 10.05 -0.15
CA SER A 16 -11.15 11.36 -0.74
C SER A 16 -10.63 11.31 -2.19
N VAL A 17 -10.26 10.12 -2.68
CA VAL A 17 -9.71 9.93 -4.03
C VAL A 17 -10.63 9.11 -4.91
N THR A 18 -10.57 9.36 -6.22
CA THR A 18 -11.23 8.49 -7.22
C THR A 18 -10.42 7.21 -7.39
N LEU A 19 -11.03 6.06 -7.11
CA LEU A 19 -10.38 4.76 -7.29
C LEU A 19 -10.47 4.33 -8.76
N PRO A 20 -9.36 3.88 -9.38
CA PRO A 20 -9.40 3.27 -10.71
C PRO A 20 -10.14 1.92 -10.63
N ALA A 21 -10.65 1.43 -11.76
CA ALA A 21 -11.29 0.11 -11.82
C ALA A 21 -10.30 -1.02 -11.50
N GLN A 22 -9.10 -0.93 -12.08
CA GLN A 22 -8.01 -1.90 -11.93
C GLN A 22 -6.68 -1.19 -11.70
N ILE A 23 -5.74 -1.87 -11.03
CA ILE A 23 -4.40 -1.32 -10.76
C ILE A 23 -3.36 -2.42 -10.60
N GLN A 24 -2.12 -2.12 -11.00
CA GLN A 24 -0.96 -2.97 -10.72
C GLN A 24 -0.33 -2.56 -9.39
N LEU A 25 -0.29 -3.45 -8.39
CA LEU A 25 0.36 -3.18 -7.09
C LEU A 25 1.86 -3.48 -7.09
N SER A 26 2.29 -4.46 -7.89
CA SER A 26 3.69 -4.86 -8.08
C SER A 26 3.82 -5.58 -9.42
N GLN A 27 5.04 -5.89 -9.90
CA GLN A 27 5.24 -6.58 -11.19
C GLN A 27 4.39 -7.86 -11.35
N SER A 28 4.10 -8.57 -10.25
CA SER A 28 3.37 -9.84 -10.27
C SER A 28 1.96 -9.75 -9.64
N GLU A 29 1.50 -8.56 -9.25
CA GLU A 29 0.20 -8.38 -8.58
C GLU A 29 -0.67 -7.38 -9.35
N HIS A 30 -1.67 -7.90 -10.06
CA HIS A 30 -2.73 -7.11 -10.70
C HIS A 30 -4.03 -7.20 -9.90
N ILE A 31 -4.65 -6.07 -9.62
CA ILE A 31 -5.92 -5.96 -8.91
C ILE A 31 -6.99 -5.54 -9.92
N ALA A 32 -7.89 -6.46 -10.25
CA ALA A 32 -8.92 -6.24 -11.26
C ALA A 32 -10.13 -5.42 -10.76
N ASP A 33 -10.35 -5.38 -9.44
CA ASP A 33 -11.41 -4.58 -8.81
C ASP A 33 -10.84 -3.92 -7.55
N VAL A 34 -10.42 -2.65 -7.69
CA VAL A 34 -9.77 -1.91 -6.61
C VAL A 34 -10.72 -1.62 -5.46
N LYS A 35 -12.01 -1.39 -5.74
CA LYS A 35 -13.00 -1.10 -4.70
C LYS A 35 -13.22 -2.33 -3.82
N LYS A 36 -13.50 -3.48 -4.42
CA LYS A 36 -13.67 -4.75 -3.70
C LYS A 36 -12.40 -5.15 -2.96
N PHE A 37 -11.24 -4.95 -3.58
CA PHE A 37 -9.95 -5.18 -2.94
C PHE A 37 -9.79 -4.35 -1.66
N LYS A 38 -9.98 -3.03 -1.76
CA LYS A 38 -9.85 -2.09 -0.64
C LYS A 38 -10.83 -2.44 0.49
N ASP A 39 -12.12 -2.63 0.18
CA ASP A 39 -13.15 -2.93 1.18
C ASP A 39 -12.85 -4.24 1.92
N ALA A 40 -12.52 -5.32 1.20
CA ALA A 40 -12.20 -6.61 1.81
C ALA A 40 -10.96 -6.55 2.71
N HIS A 41 -9.91 -5.82 2.29
CA HIS A 41 -8.69 -5.69 3.08
C HIS A 41 -8.90 -4.83 4.32
N LEU A 42 -9.69 -3.75 4.23
CA LEU A 42 -10.04 -2.93 5.40
C LEU A 42 -10.84 -3.72 6.43
N ILE A 43 -11.83 -4.50 6.00
CA ILE A 43 -12.61 -5.39 6.88
C ILE A 43 -11.70 -6.40 7.57
N ALA A 44 -10.87 -7.11 6.80
CA ALA A 44 -9.95 -8.11 7.35
C ALA A 44 -8.98 -7.49 8.37
N CYS A 45 -8.44 -6.31 8.08
CA CYS A 45 -7.55 -5.61 8.98
C CYS A 45 -8.25 -5.13 10.26
N ARG A 46 -9.47 -4.59 10.15
CA ARG A 46 -10.26 -4.07 11.29
C ARG A 46 -10.68 -5.18 12.25
N SER A 47 -11.06 -6.36 11.73
CA SER A 47 -11.38 -7.52 12.58
C SER A 47 -10.17 -8.14 13.28
N ASN A 48 -8.95 -7.78 12.88
CA ASN A 48 -7.71 -8.41 13.34
C ASN A 48 -6.66 -7.38 13.78
N ILE A 49 -7.08 -6.21 14.29
CA ILE A 49 -6.17 -5.17 14.77
C ILE A 49 -5.23 -5.77 15.82
N GLY A 50 -3.94 -5.48 15.69
CA GLY A 50 -2.91 -6.07 16.55
C GLY A 50 -2.43 -7.46 16.13
N ASN A 51 -3.10 -8.16 15.22
CA ASN A 51 -2.61 -9.46 14.77
C ASN A 51 -1.59 -9.30 13.63
N ASN A 52 -0.31 -9.59 13.91
CA ASN A 52 0.76 -9.46 12.93
C ASN A 52 0.56 -10.32 11.67
N THR A 53 -0.18 -11.43 11.76
CA THR A 53 -0.52 -12.29 10.61
C THR A 53 -1.26 -11.53 9.50
N PHE A 54 -2.02 -10.50 9.87
CA PHE A 54 -2.78 -9.67 8.92
C PHE A 54 -2.00 -8.46 8.42
N SER A 55 -0.74 -8.26 8.84
CA SER A 55 0.09 -7.14 8.38
C SER A 55 0.29 -7.14 6.86
N ALA A 56 0.25 -8.31 6.21
CA ALA A 56 0.33 -8.40 4.76
C ALA A 56 -0.85 -7.67 4.06
N PHE A 57 -2.06 -7.76 4.61
CA PHE A 57 -3.24 -7.07 4.08
C PHE A 57 -3.10 -5.55 4.24
N PHE A 58 -2.67 -5.12 5.44
CA PHE A 58 -2.39 -3.71 5.72
C PHE A 58 -1.31 -3.14 4.80
N ASN A 59 -0.20 -3.86 4.63
CA ASN A 59 0.90 -3.43 3.77
C ASN A 59 0.46 -3.22 2.32
N ARG A 60 -0.44 -4.07 1.80
CA ARG A 60 -0.98 -3.90 0.45
C ARG A 60 -1.89 -2.66 0.33
N LEU A 61 -2.65 -2.32 1.38
CA LEU A 61 -3.40 -1.06 1.43
C LEU A 61 -2.47 0.16 1.43
N VAL A 62 -1.37 0.11 2.19
CA VAL A 62 -0.34 1.16 2.17
C VAL A 62 0.30 1.29 0.78
N THR A 63 0.65 0.17 0.14
CA THR A 63 1.15 0.16 -1.24
C THR A 63 0.15 0.80 -2.21
N LEU A 64 -1.14 0.45 -2.08
CA LEU A 64 -2.20 1.03 -2.90
C LEU A 64 -2.28 2.55 -2.71
N LYS A 65 -2.27 3.03 -1.46
CA LYS A 65 -2.24 4.47 -1.16
C LYS A 65 -1.06 5.16 -1.83
N LYS A 66 0.16 4.62 -1.70
CA LYS A 66 1.36 5.20 -2.31
C LYS A 66 1.22 5.37 -3.81
N ILE A 67 0.79 4.33 -4.51
CA ILE A 67 0.58 4.37 -5.96
C ILE A 67 -0.46 5.43 -6.33
N LEU A 68 -1.58 5.50 -5.60
CA LEU A 68 -2.62 6.51 -5.84
C LEU A 68 -2.16 7.94 -5.52
N SER A 69 -1.21 8.11 -4.61
CA SER A 69 -0.56 9.38 -4.28
C SER A 69 0.56 9.76 -5.25
N GLY A 70 0.89 8.90 -6.24
CA GLY A 70 2.03 9.10 -7.14
C GLY A 70 3.39 8.83 -6.50
N GLU A 71 3.42 8.28 -5.29
CA GLU A 71 4.65 7.82 -4.65
C GLU A 71 5.09 6.49 -5.27
N ILE A 72 6.39 6.35 -5.52
CA ILE A 72 6.97 5.08 -5.98
C ILE A 72 6.92 4.09 -4.80
N PRO A 73 6.20 2.96 -4.91
CA PRO A 73 6.19 1.97 -3.85
C PRO A 73 7.58 1.33 -3.72
N GLU A 74 8.16 1.38 -2.52
CA GLU A 74 9.43 0.71 -2.19
C GLU A 74 9.42 -0.75 -2.68
N PRO A 75 10.43 -1.21 -3.43
CA PRO A 75 10.47 -2.59 -3.92
C PRO A 75 10.50 -3.57 -2.74
N LYS A 76 9.60 -4.56 -2.77
CA LYS A 76 9.32 -5.52 -1.69
C LYS A 76 10.48 -6.48 -1.33
N TYR A 77 11.68 -6.31 -1.88
CA TYR A 77 12.85 -7.15 -1.61
C TYR A 77 14.00 -6.32 -0.99
N TYR A 78 14.23 -6.49 0.31
CA TYR A 78 15.38 -5.92 1.01
C TYR A 78 16.67 -6.63 0.60
N GLN A 79 17.62 -5.90 0.00
CA GLN A 79 19.08 -5.93 0.29
C GLN A 79 19.88 -5.15 -0.77
N TYR A 80 19.53 -3.90 -1.06
CA TYR A 80 20.43 -3.01 -1.82
C TYR A 80 20.32 -1.57 -1.33
N ARG A 81 20.59 -1.39 -0.03
CA ARG A 81 20.89 -0.09 0.59
C ARG A 81 22.13 0.60 -0.02
N GLY A 82 22.72 0.05 -1.09
CA GLY A 82 23.85 0.60 -1.82
C GLY A 82 23.55 1.07 -3.26
N PHE A 83 22.33 0.90 -3.78
CA PHE A 83 22.02 1.30 -5.17
C PHE A 83 21.02 2.46 -5.29
N ILE A 84 20.15 2.68 -4.30
CA ILE A 84 19.16 3.78 -4.38
C ILE A 84 19.83 5.14 -4.17
N ASP A 85 20.89 5.21 -3.36
CA ASP A 85 21.66 6.44 -3.16
C ASP A 85 22.44 6.90 -4.41
N ALA A 86 22.52 6.06 -5.46
CA ALA A 86 23.21 6.40 -6.70
C ALA A 86 22.31 7.09 -7.74
N HIS A 87 20.98 6.90 -7.68
CA HIS A 87 20.07 7.51 -8.66
C HIS A 87 19.66 8.95 -8.29
N ASN A 88 19.72 9.32 -7.00
CA ASN A 88 19.38 10.67 -6.54
C ASN A 88 20.58 11.60 -6.30
N ARG A 89 21.81 11.18 -6.65
CA ARG A 89 23.03 12.00 -6.48
C ARG A 89 23.54 12.68 -7.75
N ASN A 90 22.89 12.49 -8.90
CA ASN A 90 23.29 13.10 -10.19
C ASN A 90 22.25 14.06 -10.78
N LEU A 91 21.39 14.64 -9.95
CA LEU A 91 20.53 15.77 -10.32
C LEU A 91 20.79 16.92 -9.34
N ASN A 92 22.00 17.47 -9.39
CA ASN A 92 22.38 18.87 -9.12
C ASN A 92 23.88 19.05 -9.35
#